data_AF-A0A8J3M069-F1
#
_entry.id   AF-A0A8J3M069-F1
#
_cell.length_a   1.000
_cell.length_b   1.000
_cell.length_c   1.000
_cell.angle_alpha   90.00
_cell.angle_beta   90.00
_cell.angle_gamma   90.00
#
_symmetry.space_group_name_H-M   'P 1'
#
loop_
_entity.id
_entity.type
_entity.pdbx_description
1 polymer ?
#
loop_
_entity_poly.entity_id
_entity_poly.type
_entity_poly.pdbx_seq_one_letter_code
_entity_poly.pdbx_strand_id
1 'polypeptide(L)'
;MRRIAVLDAPSNLGLRPPTAGSVPGCAKAPGALRDHGLVSRLAARDAGCVTPPRYDPGDWRPGDGVAHAEEIAGYSRRLADRIGALLAAGEFPVVLGGDCSILLGSALATNRRASGLDGRVGLIYVDGHSDFRHPGNASYVGAAAGEDLALATGRGQTDLTDIENRGPYFHDQDVVVLGIRTHDEHRFDLNAAGIAHRPVPQLRAEGAARSAQWARRVLGDCLGYWVHLDVDVLDPAVMPAVDAPDPGGIAYAELELLLSGLVATPNCLGVEITVFDPDYDPTGAYAAELVESLVVGLAPAAGVAPLDWDVLTPTVPVPQPRSEEEPVPLAPVAVAAESAQPEGDDDAGEPTGAAEVPTVNAQPSPAKVAAQRSPLDRMSVADLNADRAALSRRRVGGTPLRRREAPNEDSTAEKEPATPAPAEAAKRSPLAGLAEQVRAAGSGQVPASRPPADPSATHVPPAETA
;
A
#
# COMPACT_ATOMS: atom_id res chain seq x y z
N MET A 1 -19.25 -15.60 -5.02
CA MET A 1 -18.23 -14.77 -4.37
C MET A 1 -17.15 -14.42 -5.38
N ARG A 2 -16.42 -13.34 -5.17
CA ARG A 2 -15.22 -12.98 -5.93
C ARG A 2 -14.08 -13.95 -5.64
N ARG A 3 -13.22 -14.20 -6.63
CA ARG A 3 -12.04 -15.04 -6.48
C ARG A 3 -10.83 -14.16 -6.17
N ILE A 4 -10.04 -14.51 -5.16
CA ILE A 4 -8.77 -13.83 -4.89
C ILE A 4 -7.78 -14.17 -6.02
N ALA A 5 -7.09 -13.17 -6.56
CA ALA A 5 -6.04 -13.32 -7.57
C ALA A 5 -4.77 -12.64 -7.10
N VAL A 6 -3.70 -13.42 -6.88
CA VAL A 6 -2.40 -12.92 -6.42
C VAL A 6 -1.55 -12.53 -7.62
N LEU A 7 -1.11 -11.26 -7.66
CA LEU A 7 -0.29 -10.67 -8.72
C LEU A 7 1.01 -10.14 -8.13
N ASP A 8 2.16 -10.61 -8.62
CA ASP A 8 3.45 -10.11 -8.15
C ASP A 8 3.81 -8.81 -8.86
N ALA A 9 4.25 -7.82 -8.09
CA ALA A 9 4.73 -6.52 -8.54
C ALA A 9 6.07 -6.16 -7.86
N PRO A 10 7.15 -6.95 -8.05
CA PRO A 10 8.40 -6.88 -7.27
C PRO A 10 9.30 -5.67 -7.60
N SER A 11 8.78 -4.45 -7.46
CA SER A 11 9.55 -3.21 -7.66
C SER A 11 10.47 -2.89 -6.49
N ASN A 12 11.59 -2.21 -6.78
CA ASN A 12 12.38 -1.47 -5.79
C ASN A 12 12.52 0.03 -6.19
N LEU A 13 11.96 0.46 -7.31
CA LEU A 13 12.32 1.70 -8.00
C LEU A 13 12.07 2.96 -7.15
N GLY A 14 11.04 2.96 -6.30
CA GLY A 14 10.76 4.08 -5.40
C GLY A 14 11.70 4.22 -4.21
N LEU A 15 12.56 3.23 -3.95
CA LEU A 15 13.48 3.21 -2.79
C LEU A 15 14.85 3.80 -3.12
N ARG A 16 15.50 4.36 -2.09
CA ARG A 16 16.93 4.67 -2.11
C ARG A 16 17.73 3.40 -1.81
N PRO A 17 18.96 3.24 -2.34
CA PRO A 17 19.73 2.04 -2.06
C PRO A 17 20.25 2.10 -0.61
N PRO A 18 20.08 1.03 0.21
CA PRO A 18 20.52 1.04 1.62
C PRO A 18 22.00 1.41 1.82
N THR A 19 22.84 1.12 0.83
CA THR A 19 24.22 1.59 0.72
C THR A 19 24.55 1.95 -0.73
N ALA A 20 25.56 2.78 -0.96
CA ALA A 20 25.95 3.18 -2.32
C ALA A 20 26.35 1.95 -3.17
N GLY A 21 25.54 1.63 -4.19
CA GLY A 21 25.74 0.50 -5.10
C GLY A 21 25.06 -0.82 -4.68
N SER A 22 24.32 -0.86 -3.57
CA SER A 22 23.40 -1.97 -3.28
C SER A 22 22.04 -1.78 -3.96
N VAL A 23 21.28 -2.87 -4.08
CA VAL A 23 19.87 -2.85 -4.48
C VAL A 23 19.03 -3.17 -3.22
N PRO A 24 17.89 -2.50 -2.96
CA PRO A 24 16.99 -2.89 -1.87
C PRO A 24 16.50 -4.34 -2.00
N GLY A 25 16.09 -4.98 -0.92
CA GLY A 25 15.64 -6.38 -0.96
C GLY A 25 14.14 -6.57 -1.13
N CYS A 26 13.31 -5.54 -0.89
CA CYS A 26 11.83 -5.57 -0.97
C CYS A 26 11.25 -6.31 -2.21
N ALA A 27 11.85 -6.18 -3.39
CA ALA A 27 11.48 -6.93 -4.60
C ALA A 27 11.47 -8.47 -4.45
N LYS A 28 12.08 -9.02 -3.39
CA LYS A 28 12.10 -10.45 -3.06
C LYS A 28 10.84 -10.89 -2.30
N ALA A 29 10.06 -9.95 -1.74
CA ALA A 29 8.88 -10.24 -0.91
C ALA A 29 7.87 -11.19 -1.57
N PRO A 30 7.50 -11.06 -2.87
CA PRO A 30 6.52 -11.96 -3.47
C PRO A 30 7.00 -13.41 -3.48
N GLY A 31 8.30 -13.63 -3.68
CA GLY A 31 8.94 -14.95 -3.60
C GLY A 31 8.85 -15.53 -2.18
N ALA A 32 9.33 -14.79 -1.18
CA ALA A 32 9.30 -15.23 0.21
C ALA A 32 7.86 -15.55 0.70
N LEU A 33 6.90 -14.68 0.42
CA LEU A 33 5.50 -14.90 0.78
C LEU A 33 4.88 -16.11 0.05
N ARG A 34 5.30 -16.40 -1.18
CA ARG A 34 4.90 -17.59 -1.95
C ARG A 34 5.52 -18.88 -1.40
N ASP A 35 6.78 -18.85 -0.98
CA ASP A 35 7.46 -20.01 -0.38
C ASP A 35 6.83 -20.40 0.97
N HIS A 36 6.34 -19.43 1.75
CA HIS A 36 5.49 -19.67 2.92
C HIS A 36 4.01 -19.99 2.60
N GLY A 37 3.69 -20.15 1.31
CA GLY A 37 2.43 -20.74 0.83
C GLY A 37 1.26 -19.78 0.68
N LEU A 38 1.45 -18.45 0.67
CA LEU A 38 0.36 -17.46 0.68
C LEU A 38 -0.74 -17.73 -0.37
N VAL A 39 -0.36 -18.02 -1.62
CA VAL A 39 -1.30 -18.27 -2.73
C VAL A 39 -2.20 -19.50 -2.45
N SER A 40 -1.62 -20.60 -1.97
CA SER A 40 -2.38 -21.82 -1.69
C SER A 40 -3.22 -21.70 -0.41
N ARG A 41 -2.70 -21.01 0.61
CA ARG A 41 -3.42 -20.74 1.86
C ARG A 41 -4.63 -19.80 1.68
N LEU A 42 -4.56 -18.86 0.73
CA LEU A 42 -5.70 -18.02 0.32
C LEU A 42 -6.65 -18.71 -0.67
N ALA A 43 -6.35 -19.94 -1.11
CA ALA A 43 -7.01 -20.62 -2.23
C ALA A 43 -7.10 -19.74 -3.51
N ALA A 44 -6.10 -18.87 -3.70
CA ALA A 44 -6.10 -17.84 -4.73
C ALA A 44 -5.80 -18.40 -6.13
N ARG A 45 -6.19 -17.64 -7.14
CA ARG A 45 -5.61 -17.73 -8.48
C ARG A 45 -4.21 -17.14 -8.45
N ASP A 46 -3.26 -17.79 -9.11
CA ASP A 46 -2.01 -17.15 -9.50
C ASP A 46 -2.25 -16.30 -10.76
N ALA A 47 -2.02 -14.98 -10.67
CA ALA A 47 -2.04 -14.06 -11.80
C ALA A 47 -0.64 -13.85 -12.40
N GLY A 48 0.39 -14.51 -11.87
CA GLY A 48 1.78 -14.35 -12.27
C GLY A 48 2.36 -13.03 -11.80
N CYS A 49 3.31 -12.50 -12.58
CA CYS A 49 4.12 -11.33 -12.23
C CYS A 49 3.96 -10.20 -13.27
N VAL A 50 4.23 -8.96 -12.84
CA VAL A 50 4.57 -7.81 -13.69
C VAL A 50 6.04 -7.52 -13.45
N THR A 51 6.92 -7.83 -14.41
CA THR A 51 8.36 -7.62 -14.22
C THR A 51 8.70 -6.14 -14.32
N PRO A 52 9.36 -5.53 -13.31
CA PRO A 52 9.82 -4.15 -13.39
C PRO A 52 11.07 -4.04 -14.28
N PRO A 53 11.45 -2.81 -14.66
CA PRO A 53 12.81 -2.48 -15.07
C PRO A 53 13.85 -2.90 -14.02
N ARG A 54 15.12 -2.98 -14.43
CA ARG A 54 16.25 -3.15 -13.50
C ARG A 54 16.33 -1.91 -12.60
N TYR A 55 16.53 -2.12 -11.29
CA TYR A 55 16.94 -1.06 -10.38
C TYR A 55 18.37 -0.60 -10.73
N ASP A 56 18.51 0.62 -11.24
CA ASP A 56 19.80 1.23 -11.59
C ASP A 56 19.66 2.76 -11.60
N PRO A 57 20.12 3.47 -10.54
CA PRO A 57 19.97 4.92 -10.45
C PRO A 57 20.91 5.70 -11.38
N GLY A 58 21.77 5.02 -12.15
CA GLY A 58 22.64 5.66 -13.15
C GLY A 58 23.50 6.80 -12.59
N ASP A 59 23.39 7.97 -13.20
CA ASP A 59 24.07 9.20 -12.78
C ASP A 59 23.17 10.23 -12.07
N TRP A 60 21.94 9.86 -11.67
CA TRP A 60 21.01 10.70 -10.93
C TRP A 60 21.60 11.29 -9.63
N ARG A 61 21.22 12.53 -9.32
CA ARG A 61 21.70 13.32 -8.16
C ARG A 61 20.55 13.94 -7.38
N PRO A 62 20.77 14.23 -6.08
CA PRO A 62 19.85 15.05 -5.29
C PRO A 62 19.59 16.41 -5.95
N GLY A 63 18.37 16.59 -6.48
CA GLY A 63 17.96 17.78 -7.23
C GLY A 63 17.35 17.47 -8.61
N ASP A 64 17.64 16.30 -9.17
CA ASP A 64 17.19 15.90 -10.52
C ASP A 64 15.71 15.44 -10.57
N GLY A 65 14.99 15.54 -9.45
CA GLY A 65 13.65 14.98 -9.27
C GLY A 65 13.67 13.58 -8.66
N VAL A 66 12.57 12.83 -8.86
CA VAL A 66 12.37 11.50 -8.30
C VAL A 66 13.24 10.48 -9.06
N ALA A 67 14.02 9.67 -8.33
CA ALA A 67 14.82 8.60 -8.93
C ALA A 67 13.90 7.60 -9.67
N HIS A 68 14.38 7.11 -10.82
CA HIS A 68 13.65 6.15 -11.67
C HIS A 68 12.26 6.60 -12.16
N ALA A 69 11.98 7.91 -12.26
CA ALA A 69 10.64 8.41 -12.58
C ALA A 69 10.07 7.87 -13.91
N GLU A 70 10.86 7.75 -14.98
CA GLU A 70 10.39 7.17 -16.25
C GLU A 70 10.12 5.67 -16.12
N GLU A 71 11.00 4.93 -15.44
CA GLU A 71 10.84 3.50 -15.16
C GLU A 71 9.59 3.22 -14.33
N ILE A 72 9.32 4.02 -13.30
CA ILE A 72 8.13 3.94 -12.45
C ILE A 72 6.89 4.26 -13.30
N ALA A 73 6.85 5.40 -14.00
CA ALA A 73 5.72 5.75 -14.87
C ALA A 73 5.46 4.70 -15.97
N GLY A 74 6.53 4.08 -16.50
CA GLY A 74 6.48 2.98 -17.46
C GLY A 74 6.06 1.64 -16.85
N TYR A 75 6.31 1.42 -15.57
CA TYR A 75 5.92 0.22 -14.83
C TYR A 75 4.48 0.30 -14.33
N SER A 76 4.09 1.42 -13.71
CA SER A 76 2.75 1.70 -13.20
C SER A 76 1.68 1.55 -14.28
N ARG A 77 1.94 1.96 -15.53
CA ARG A 77 1.05 1.67 -16.67
C ARG A 77 0.85 0.18 -16.92
N ARG A 78 1.93 -0.62 -16.92
CA ARG A 78 1.84 -2.09 -17.10
C ARG A 78 1.16 -2.77 -15.92
N LEU A 79 1.40 -2.31 -14.70
CA LEU A 79 0.72 -2.82 -13.51
C LEU A 79 -0.77 -2.46 -13.54
N ALA A 80 -1.11 -1.24 -13.97
CA ALA A 80 -2.48 -0.78 -14.13
C ALA A 80 -3.28 -1.59 -15.17
N ASP A 81 -2.67 -1.95 -16.30
CA ASP A 81 -3.27 -2.83 -17.30
C ASP A 81 -3.62 -4.21 -16.69
N ARG A 82 -2.72 -4.74 -15.86
CA ARG A 82 -2.85 -6.07 -15.24
C ARG A 82 -3.87 -6.08 -14.10
N ILE A 83 -3.89 -5.07 -13.24
CA ILE A 83 -4.90 -4.90 -12.19
C ILE A 83 -6.29 -4.63 -12.82
N GLY A 84 -6.36 -3.76 -13.82
CA GLY A 84 -7.60 -3.46 -14.55
C GLY A 84 -8.23 -4.71 -15.18
N ALA A 85 -7.42 -5.60 -15.76
CA ALA A 85 -7.88 -6.88 -16.30
C ALA A 85 -8.43 -7.85 -15.23
N LEU A 86 -7.88 -7.85 -14.01
CA LEU A 86 -8.41 -8.65 -12.88
C LEU A 86 -9.74 -8.08 -12.36
N LEU A 87 -9.82 -6.75 -12.20
CA LEU A 87 -11.05 -6.06 -11.80
C LEU A 87 -12.17 -6.24 -12.82
N ALA A 88 -11.87 -6.18 -14.12
CA ALA A 88 -12.82 -6.44 -15.20
C ALA A 88 -13.29 -7.91 -15.25
N ALA A 89 -12.51 -8.85 -14.71
CA ALA A 89 -12.90 -10.26 -14.57
C ALA A 89 -13.73 -10.55 -13.30
N GLY A 90 -13.99 -9.55 -12.45
CA GLY A 90 -14.66 -9.74 -11.16
C GLY A 90 -13.82 -10.48 -10.12
N GLU A 91 -12.50 -10.58 -10.33
CA GLU A 91 -11.55 -11.10 -9.36
C GLU A 91 -11.12 -9.99 -8.38
N PHE A 92 -10.63 -10.38 -7.21
CA PHE A 92 -10.13 -9.49 -6.16
C PHE A 92 -8.60 -9.52 -6.18
N PRO A 93 -7.92 -8.47 -6.65
CA PRO A 93 -6.46 -8.43 -6.68
C PRO A 93 -5.89 -8.41 -5.26
N VAL A 94 -4.89 -9.24 -5.04
CA VAL A 94 -3.93 -9.14 -3.93
C VAL A 94 -2.57 -8.97 -4.57
N VAL A 95 -2.06 -7.74 -4.61
CA VAL A 95 -0.80 -7.41 -5.25
C VAL A 95 0.33 -7.57 -4.23
N LEU A 96 1.33 -8.40 -4.54
CA LEU A 96 2.52 -8.56 -3.71
C LEU A 96 3.61 -7.66 -4.27
N GLY A 97 3.90 -6.57 -3.56
CA GLY A 97 4.83 -5.55 -3.99
C GLY A 97 6.29 -5.89 -3.77
N GLY A 98 7.13 -4.91 -4.08
CA GLY A 98 8.27 -4.59 -3.22
C GLY A 98 8.00 -3.22 -2.60
N ASP A 99 8.55 -2.15 -3.15
CA ASP A 99 8.36 -0.78 -2.66
C ASP A 99 6.94 -0.19 -2.86
N CYS A 100 6.63 0.91 -2.13
CA CYS A 100 5.30 1.53 -2.14
C CYS A 100 4.86 2.11 -3.48
N SER A 101 5.77 2.61 -4.33
CA SER A 101 5.42 3.31 -5.57
C SER A 101 4.67 2.48 -6.63
N ILE A 102 4.44 1.20 -6.36
CA ILE A 102 3.46 0.38 -7.07
C ILE A 102 2.02 0.89 -6.91
N LEU A 103 1.71 1.69 -5.87
CA LEU A 103 0.42 2.35 -5.68
C LEU A 103 0.06 3.19 -6.90
N LEU A 104 1.03 3.86 -7.52
CA LEU A 104 0.79 4.62 -8.76
C LEU A 104 0.22 3.72 -9.88
N GLY A 105 0.47 2.41 -9.86
CA GLY A 105 -0.14 1.43 -10.77
C GLY A 105 -1.57 1.03 -10.39
N SER A 106 -1.87 0.83 -9.11
CA SER A 106 -3.23 0.48 -8.65
C SER A 106 -4.18 1.70 -8.60
N ALA A 107 -3.66 2.87 -8.24
CA ALA A 107 -4.29 4.17 -8.36
C ALA A 107 -4.65 4.46 -9.83
N LEU A 108 -3.70 4.30 -10.76
CA LEU A 108 -3.97 4.42 -12.19
C LEU A 108 -5.01 3.39 -12.67
N ALA A 109 -4.96 2.13 -12.21
CA ALA A 109 -5.95 1.10 -12.56
C ALA A 109 -7.37 1.48 -12.13
N THR A 110 -7.52 1.98 -10.90
CA THR A 110 -8.82 2.32 -10.32
C THR A 110 -9.37 3.65 -10.85
N ASN A 111 -8.52 4.66 -11.05
CA ASN A 111 -8.85 5.90 -11.76
C ASN A 111 -9.32 5.62 -13.21
N ARG A 112 -8.60 4.77 -13.95
CA ARG A 112 -9.02 4.30 -15.29
C ARG A 112 -10.37 3.57 -15.26
N ARG A 113 -10.68 2.78 -14.22
CA ARG A 113 -11.98 2.06 -14.11
C ARG A 113 -13.13 2.96 -13.66
N ALA A 114 -12.87 3.99 -12.87
CA ALA A 114 -13.83 5.02 -12.48
C ALA A 114 -14.12 6.04 -13.60
N SER A 115 -13.20 6.20 -14.56
CA SER A 115 -13.34 7.13 -15.68
C SER A 115 -14.61 6.87 -16.50
N GLY A 116 -15.51 7.84 -16.53
CA GLY A 116 -16.81 7.74 -17.22
C GLY A 116 -17.96 7.22 -16.35
N LEU A 117 -17.73 6.98 -15.06
CA LEU A 117 -18.76 6.74 -14.05
C LEU A 117 -19.05 8.03 -13.27
N ASP A 118 -20.24 8.13 -12.68
CA ASP A 118 -20.60 9.25 -11.78
C ASP A 118 -20.13 8.93 -10.35
N GLY A 119 -18.82 9.02 -10.13
CA GLY A 119 -18.20 8.75 -8.84
C GLY A 119 -16.70 8.56 -8.91
N ARG A 120 -16.08 8.35 -7.75
CA ARG A 120 -14.62 8.20 -7.60
C ARG A 120 -14.30 6.94 -6.78
N VAL A 121 -13.05 6.50 -6.84
CA VAL A 121 -12.50 5.47 -5.96
C VAL A 121 -11.68 6.16 -4.88
N GLY A 122 -11.78 5.71 -3.63
CA GLY A 122 -10.96 6.21 -2.53
C GLY A 122 -9.74 5.33 -2.24
N LEU A 123 -8.89 5.80 -1.34
CA LEU A 123 -7.69 5.11 -0.86
C LEU A 123 -7.75 4.94 0.66
N ILE A 124 -7.44 3.73 1.13
CA ILE A 124 -7.11 3.48 2.53
C ILE A 124 -5.62 3.14 2.58
N TYR A 125 -4.82 4.06 3.11
CA TYR A 125 -3.37 3.96 3.22
C TYR A 125 -3.03 3.45 4.63
N VAL A 126 -2.56 2.20 4.74
CA VAL A 126 -2.26 1.55 6.03
C VAL A 126 -0.75 1.41 6.16
N ASP A 127 -0.15 2.24 7.01
CA ASP A 127 1.28 2.58 6.90
C ASP A 127 1.82 3.11 8.25
N GLY A 128 3.11 2.96 8.55
CA GLY A 128 3.77 3.61 9.68
C GLY A 128 4.11 5.09 9.43
N HIS A 129 4.22 5.48 8.17
CA HIS A 129 4.57 6.79 7.66
C HIS A 129 3.41 7.39 6.84
N SER A 130 3.45 8.71 6.65
CA SER A 130 2.45 9.42 5.84
C SER A 130 2.79 9.45 4.35
N ASP A 131 4.05 9.22 3.98
CA ASP A 131 4.64 9.38 2.64
C ASP A 131 4.17 10.62 1.88
N PHE A 132 3.94 11.68 2.64
CA PHE A 132 3.36 12.93 2.15
C PHE A 132 4.43 13.99 1.85
N ARG A 133 5.69 13.55 1.68
CA ARG A 133 6.81 14.40 1.29
C ARG A 133 6.67 14.84 -0.16
N HIS A 134 6.80 16.13 -0.42
CA HIS A 134 6.76 16.72 -1.76
C HIS A 134 7.52 18.06 -1.79
N PRO A 135 7.77 18.67 -2.98
CA PRO A 135 8.53 19.92 -3.08
C PRO A 135 7.89 21.15 -2.40
N GLY A 136 6.66 21.00 -1.88
CA GLY A 136 5.95 22.03 -1.12
C GLY A 136 6.21 22.02 0.39
N ASN A 137 6.59 20.87 0.96
CA ASN A 137 6.84 20.71 2.41
C ASN A 137 8.26 20.24 2.76
N ALA A 138 9.04 19.74 1.79
CA ALA A 138 10.43 19.35 1.99
C ALA A 138 11.39 20.13 1.09
N SER A 139 12.60 20.37 1.59
CA SER A 139 13.70 20.97 0.83
C SER A 139 14.28 20.04 -0.26
N TYR A 140 13.85 18.78 -0.29
CA TYR A 140 14.40 17.74 -1.16
C TYR A 140 13.40 16.59 -1.36
N VAL A 141 13.29 16.11 -2.60
CA VAL A 141 12.54 14.92 -3.04
C VAL A 141 13.45 14.03 -3.89
N GLY A 142 13.20 12.73 -3.93
CA GLY A 142 14.09 11.81 -4.64
C GLY A 142 13.89 10.33 -4.33
N ALA A 143 12.73 9.92 -3.82
CA ALA A 143 12.42 8.52 -3.52
C ALA A 143 10.91 8.34 -3.48
N ALA A 144 10.34 7.82 -4.58
CA ALA A 144 8.90 7.75 -4.78
C ALA A 144 8.17 7.02 -3.65
N ALA A 145 8.75 5.99 -3.04
CA ALA A 145 8.11 5.24 -1.95
C ALA A 145 7.76 6.15 -0.77
N GLY A 146 8.73 6.90 -0.23
CA GLY A 146 8.48 7.83 0.87
C GLY A 146 7.82 9.16 0.47
N GLU A 147 7.34 9.25 -0.77
CA GLU A 147 6.67 10.39 -1.42
C GLU A 147 5.33 9.94 -2.04
N ASP A 148 4.91 8.69 -1.82
CA ASP A 148 3.92 7.97 -2.63
C ASP A 148 2.50 8.47 -2.39
N LEU A 149 2.09 8.73 -1.14
CA LEU A 149 0.79 9.32 -0.87
C LEU A 149 0.69 10.76 -1.41
N ALA A 150 1.77 11.52 -1.35
CA ALA A 150 1.82 12.84 -1.99
C ALA A 150 1.67 12.71 -3.52
N LEU A 151 2.43 11.81 -4.16
CA LEU A 151 2.33 11.56 -5.60
C LEU A 151 0.92 11.08 -6.01
N ALA A 152 0.34 10.16 -5.24
CA ALA A 152 -1.00 9.61 -5.45
C ALA A 152 -2.12 10.66 -5.36
N THR A 153 -1.90 11.71 -4.54
CA THR A 153 -2.80 12.86 -4.36
C THR A 153 -2.41 14.10 -5.19
N GLY A 154 -1.53 13.95 -6.18
CA GLY A 154 -1.21 15.00 -7.15
C GLY A 154 -0.06 15.96 -6.77
N ARG A 155 0.70 15.65 -5.70
CA ARG A 155 1.76 16.52 -5.15
C ARG A 155 3.15 15.94 -5.44
N GLY A 156 3.85 16.50 -6.41
CA GLY A 156 5.21 16.06 -6.76
C GLY A 156 5.54 16.25 -8.24
N GLN A 157 6.38 15.38 -8.79
CA GLN A 157 6.81 15.41 -10.19
C GLN A 157 5.68 14.96 -11.12
N THR A 158 5.38 15.78 -12.15
CA THR A 158 4.25 15.58 -13.07
C THR A 158 4.25 14.22 -13.77
N ASP A 159 5.42 13.69 -14.10
CA ASP A 159 5.59 12.38 -14.74
C ASP A 159 5.06 11.21 -13.89
N LEU A 160 4.89 11.43 -12.58
CA LEU A 160 4.38 10.48 -11.60
C LEU A 160 3.01 10.87 -11.03
N THR A 161 2.70 12.16 -10.88
CA THR A 161 1.39 12.62 -10.39
C THR A 161 0.29 12.62 -11.45
N ASP A 162 0.65 12.64 -12.74
CA ASP A 162 -0.29 12.86 -13.86
C ASP A 162 -0.10 11.86 -15.03
N ILE A 163 0.21 10.61 -14.72
CA ILE A 163 0.38 9.54 -15.72
C ILE A 163 -0.90 9.39 -16.54
N GLU A 164 -0.79 9.60 -17.85
CA GLU A 164 -1.88 9.63 -18.84
C GLU A 164 -2.83 10.84 -18.78
N ASN A 165 -2.49 11.94 -18.09
CA ASN A 165 -3.36 13.11 -17.85
C ASN A 165 -4.58 12.72 -16.98
N ARG A 166 -4.30 12.22 -15.77
CA ARG A 166 -5.24 11.58 -14.84
C ARG A 166 -5.10 12.01 -13.38
N GLY A 167 -4.18 12.93 -13.11
CA GLY A 167 -3.89 13.44 -11.77
C GLY A 167 -4.98 14.41 -11.26
N PRO A 168 -5.23 14.44 -9.93
CA PRO A 168 -4.75 13.49 -8.93
C PRO A 168 -5.51 12.16 -9.07
N TYR A 169 -4.86 11.03 -8.80
CA TYR A 169 -5.55 9.72 -8.91
C TYR A 169 -6.60 9.54 -7.80
N PHE A 170 -6.32 10.08 -6.61
CA PHE A 170 -7.24 10.20 -5.47
C PHE A 170 -7.32 11.66 -5.02
N HIS A 171 -8.51 12.16 -4.67
CA HIS A 171 -8.64 13.47 -4.02
C HIS A 171 -8.50 13.33 -2.50
N ASP A 172 -7.99 14.36 -1.83
CA ASP A 172 -7.71 14.37 -0.38
C ASP A 172 -8.87 13.88 0.51
N GLN A 173 -10.10 14.27 0.15
CA GLN A 173 -11.33 13.88 0.87
C GLN A 173 -11.69 12.39 0.72
N ASP A 174 -11.16 11.73 -0.31
CA ASP A 174 -11.34 10.31 -0.61
C ASP A 174 -10.14 9.46 -0.13
N VAL A 175 -9.29 10.01 0.75
CA VAL A 175 -8.13 9.33 1.35
C VAL A 175 -8.35 9.13 2.85
N VAL A 176 -8.03 7.94 3.35
CA VAL A 176 -7.94 7.65 4.79
C VAL A 176 -6.60 7.01 5.15
N VAL A 177 -5.80 7.67 5.99
CA VAL A 177 -4.49 7.18 6.45
C VAL A 177 -4.60 6.53 7.84
N LEU A 178 -4.05 5.34 8.02
CA LEU A 178 -4.19 4.52 9.24
C LEU A 178 -2.85 3.95 9.70
N GLY A 179 -2.52 4.10 10.99
CA GLY A 179 -1.34 3.45 11.58
C GLY A 179 -0.07 4.30 11.65
N ILE A 180 -0.11 5.54 11.14
CA ILE A 180 1.03 6.45 11.21
C ILE A 180 1.45 6.74 12.66
N ARG A 181 2.75 6.95 12.87
CA ARG A 181 3.26 7.27 14.21
C ARG A 181 2.86 8.68 14.66
N THR A 182 2.91 8.93 15.96
CA THR A 182 2.64 10.29 16.51
C THR A 182 3.76 11.30 16.28
N HIS A 183 4.90 10.84 15.76
CA HIS A 183 6.08 11.63 15.38
C HIS A 183 6.23 11.82 13.86
N ASP A 184 5.32 11.25 13.05
CA ASP A 184 5.31 11.48 11.60
C ASP A 184 5.37 12.97 11.26
N GLU A 185 6.31 13.34 10.38
CA GLU A 185 6.70 14.72 10.12
C GLU A 185 5.59 15.51 9.39
N HIS A 186 4.84 14.84 8.51
CA HIS A 186 3.85 15.46 7.62
C HIS A 186 2.41 15.33 8.11
N ARG A 187 2.14 14.77 9.30
CA ARG A 187 0.79 14.69 9.88
C ARG A 187 0.10 16.05 9.93
N PHE A 188 0.82 17.14 10.14
CA PHE A 188 0.23 18.49 10.09
C PHE A 188 -0.16 18.93 8.66
N ASP A 189 0.58 18.48 7.65
CA ASP A 189 0.24 18.68 6.25
C ASP A 189 -0.99 17.85 5.85
N LEU A 190 -1.14 16.62 6.35
CA LEU A 190 -2.36 15.82 6.20
C LEU A 190 -3.58 16.54 6.80
N ASN A 191 -3.44 17.16 7.97
CA ASN A 191 -4.50 17.98 8.57
C ASN A 191 -4.83 19.21 7.70
N ALA A 192 -3.82 19.87 7.13
CA ALA A 192 -4.00 21.06 6.28
C ALA A 192 -4.64 20.72 4.92
N ALA A 193 -4.34 19.53 4.36
CA ALA A 193 -4.99 18.98 3.17
C ALA A 193 -6.40 18.45 3.43
N GLY A 194 -6.81 18.31 4.70
CA GLY A 194 -8.10 17.71 5.08
C GLY A 194 -8.15 16.19 4.98
N ILE A 195 -7.01 15.53 4.76
CA ILE A 195 -6.91 14.07 4.65
C ILE A 195 -7.25 13.43 6.00
N ALA A 196 -8.27 12.58 6.01
CA ALA A 196 -8.71 11.88 7.21
C ALA A 196 -7.63 10.89 7.65
N HIS A 197 -7.18 10.95 8.91
CA HIS A 197 -6.15 10.03 9.39
C HIS A 197 -6.35 9.60 10.84
N ARG A 198 -5.72 8.48 11.20
CA ARG A 198 -5.79 7.88 12.55
C ARG A 198 -4.45 7.27 12.96
N PRO A 199 -3.60 8.02 13.70
CA PRO A 199 -2.33 7.53 14.22
C PRO A 199 -2.50 6.36 15.21
N VAL A 200 -1.45 5.55 15.43
CA VAL A 200 -1.52 4.31 16.23
C VAL A 200 -2.23 4.46 17.59
N PRO A 201 -1.96 5.49 18.43
CA PRO A 201 -2.62 5.60 19.74
C PRO A 201 -4.13 5.82 19.64
N GLN A 202 -4.61 6.49 18.58
CA GLN A 202 -6.02 6.66 18.31
C GLN A 202 -6.63 5.39 17.70
N LEU A 203 -5.90 4.70 16.81
CA LEU A 203 -6.29 3.38 16.27
C LEU A 203 -6.48 2.36 17.40
N ARG A 204 -5.62 2.40 18.42
CA ARG A 204 -5.70 1.59 19.64
C ARG A 204 -6.87 1.95 20.54
N ALA A 205 -7.02 3.22 20.91
CA ALA A 205 -8.14 3.66 21.76
C ALA A 205 -9.51 3.40 21.11
N GLU A 206 -9.59 3.52 19.78
CA GLU A 206 -10.78 3.19 19.00
C GLU A 206 -10.90 1.70 18.69
N GLY A 207 -9.81 0.94 18.70
CA GLY A 207 -9.74 -0.45 18.25
C GLY A 207 -9.71 -0.60 16.73
N ALA A 208 -8.88 -1.52 16.24
CA ALA A 208 -8.66 -1.78 14.81
C ALA A 208 -9.95 -1.99 14.00
N ALA A 209 -10.84 -2.89 14.45
CA ALA A 209 -12.08 -3.20 13.74
C ALA A 209 -13.05 -2.00 13.62
N ARG A 210 -13.10 -1.11 14.62
CA ARG A 210 -13.90 0.13 14.54
C ARG A 210 -13.21 1.21 13.71
N SER A 211 -11.88 1.18 13.62
CA SER A 211 -11.10 2.04 12.73
C SER A 211 -11.31 1.67 11.25
N ALA A 212 -11.34 0.38 10.91
CA ALA A 212 -11.76 -0.09 9.59
C ALA A 212 -13.20 0.34 9.23
N GLN A 213 -14.15 0.21 10.18
CA GLN A 213 -15.52 0.70 10.00
C GLN A 213 -15.62 2.22 9.85
N TRP A 214 -14.71 2.98 10.48
CA TRP A 214 -14.66 4.45 10.35
C TRP A 214 -14.12 4.85 8.98
N ALA A 215 -12.99 4.29 8.53
CA ALA A 215 -12.44 4.56 7.19
C ALA A 215 -13.46 4.29 6.08
N ARG A 216 -14.17 3.15 6.18
CA ARG A 216 -15.28 2.78 5.28
C ARG A 216 -16.49 3.72 5.30
N ARG A 217 -16.65 4.56 6.33
CA ARG A 217 -17.70 5.60 6.39
C ARG A 217 -17.23 6.94 5.87
N VAL A 218 -15.93 7.25 5.95
CA VAL A 218 -15.35 8.43 5.29
C VAL A 218 -15.46 8.25 3.78
N LEU A 219 -15.07 7.08 3.27
CA LEU A 219 -15.17 6.71 1.85
C LEU A 219 -16.58 6.22 1.45
N GLY A 220 -17.62 6.69 2.14
CA GLY A 220 -19.01 6.23 1.96
C GLY A 220 -19.62 6.62 0.61
N ASP A 221 -19.19 7.77 0.06
CA ASP A 221 -19.64 8.30 -1.23
C ASP A 221 -18.74 7.87 -2.42
N CYS A 222 -17.74 7.02 -2.17
CA CYS A 222 -16.91 6.42 -3.21
C CYS A 222 -17.56 5.15 -3.77
N LEU A 223 -17.36 4.90 -5.08
CA LEU A 223 -17.80 3.68 -5.77
C LEU A 223 -17.18 2.43 -5.09
N GLY A 224 -15.91 2.57 -4.73
CA GLY A 224 -15.13 1.62 -3.95
C GLY A 224 -13.87 2.27 -3.41
N TYR A 225 -12.98 1.48 -2.81
CA TYR A 225 -11.67 1.92 -2.38
C TYR A 225 -10.60 0.86 -2.63
N TRP A 226 -9.37 1.30 -2.83
CA TRP A 226 -8.17 0.47 -2.76
C TRP A 226 -7.62 0.46 -1.33
N VAL A 227 -6.87 -0.59 -0.98
CA VAL A 227 -6.13 -0.66 0.29
C VAL A 227 -4.64 -0.80 -0.02
N HIS A 228 -3.87 0.22 0.32
CA HIS A 228 -2.42 0.13 0.41
C HIS A 228 -2.06 -0.37 1.82
N LEU A 229 -1.08 -1.28 1.91
CA LEU A 229 -0.59 -1.82 3.18
C LEU A 229 0.94 -1.91 3.14
N ASP A 230 1.60 -0.89 3.69
CA ASP A 230 2.99 -1.03 4.10
C ASP A 230 3.06 -1.95 5.32
N VAL A 231 4.01 -2.88 5.29
CA VAL A 231 4.26 -3.84 6.37
C VAL A 231 4.89 -3.17 7.60
N ASP A 232 5.55 -2.02 7.44
CA ASP A 232 6.14 -1.21 8.51
C ASP A 232 5.09 -0.55 9.43
N VAL A 233 3.80 -0.61 9.08
CA VAL A 233 2.72 -0.27 10.01
C VAL A 233 2.82 -1.11 11.30
N LEU A 234 3.37 -2.33 11.19
CA LEU A 234 3.68 -3.21 12.31
C LEU A 234 4.85 -2.66 13.14
N ASP A 235 4.84 -2.92 14.45
CA ASP A 235 5.94 -2.52 15.31
C ASP A 235 7.21 -3.37 15.04
N PRO A 236 8.42 -2.77 14.96
CA PRO A 236 9.68 -3.47 14.78
C PRO A 236 9.98 -4.58 15.81
N ALA A 237 9.35 -4.56 16.99
CA ALA A 237 9.43 -5.67 17.95
C ALA A 237 8.83 -7.00 17.43
N VAL A 238 8.03 -6.97 16.36
CA VAL A 238 7.46 -8.16 15.71
C VAL A 238 7.59 -8.19 14.18
N MET A 239 7.95 -7.06 13.55
CA MET A 239 8.31 -6.99 12.14
C MET A 239 9.47 -5.98 11.93
N PRO A 240 10.73 -6.37 12.19
CA PRO A 240 11.90 -5.57 11.88
C PRO A 240 12.37 -5.73 10.42
N ALA A 241 11.74 -6.62 9.65
CA ALA A 241 12.16 -6.97 8.29
C ALA A 241 11.48 -6.08 7.25
N VAL A 242 11.77 -4.78 7.34
CA VAL A 242 11.28 -3.68 6.50
C VAL A 242 12.38 -2.63 6.34
N ASP A 243 12.31 -1.77 5.32
CA ASP A 243 13.36 -0.76 5.06
C ASP A 243 13.33 0.43 6.05
N ALA A 244 12.19 0.77 6.66
CA ALA A 244 12.02 1.95 7.52
C ALA A 244 11.40 1.66 8.92
N PRO A 245 11.98 0.78 9.77
CA PRO A 245 11.33 0.34 11.01
C PRO A 245 11.24 1.43 12.12
N ASP A 246 10.12 2.17 12.23
CA ASP A 246 9.83 3.13 13.33
C ASP A 246 9.02 2.48 14.49
N PRO A 247 9.53 2.46 15.75
CA PRO A 247 8.80 1.97 16.92
C PRO A 247 7.43 2.62 17.20
N GLY A 248 6.59 1.90 17.95
CA GLY A 248 5.24 2.34 18.33
C GLY A 248 4.12 1.87 17.39
N GLY A 249 4.44 0.98 16.44
CA GLY A 249 3.53 0.41 15.45
C GLY A 249 2.48 -0.55 16.01
N ILE A 250 1.70 -1.17 15.13
CA ILE A 250 0.63 -2.12 15.49
C ILE A 250 1.14 -3.56 15.65
N ALA A 251 0.40 -4.39 16.38
CA ALA A 251 0.63 -5.84 16.46
C ALA A 251 -0.08 -6.59 15.31
N TYR A 252 0.36 -7.82 14.98
CA TYR A 252 -0.31 -8.64 13.97
C TYR A 252 -1.80 -8.85 14.26
N ALA A 253 -2.20 -8.96 15.55
CA ALA A 253 -3.60 -9.09 15.95
C ALA A 253 -4.44 -7.83 15.64
N GLU A 254 -3.82 -6.65 15.63
CA GLU A 254 -4.47 -5.39 15.27
C GLU A 254 -4.57 -5.28 13.75
N LEU A 255 -3.51 -5.66 13.01
CA LEU A 255 -3.52 -5.74 11.54
C LEU A 255 -4.58 -6.73 11.02
N GLU A 256 -4.66 -7.93 11.60
CA GLU A 256 -5.66 -8.95 11.27
C GLU A 256 -7.09 -8.43 11.40
N LEU A 257 -7.39 -7.72 12.49
CA LEU A 257 -8.70 -7.13 12.75
C LEU A 257 -9.00 -5.92 11.85
N LEU A 258 -7.97 -5.13 11.51
CA LEU A 258 -8.11 -4.00 10.60
C LEU A 258 -8.40 -4.49 9.19
N LEU A 259 -7.50 -5.32 8.63
CA LEU A 259 -7.60 -5.85 7.27
C LEU A 259 -8.88 -6.66 7.07
N SER A 260 -9.27 -7.50 8.04
CA SER A 260 -10.57 -8.20 8.02
C SER A 260 -11.75 -7.24 7.89
N GLY A 261 -11.74 -6.14 8.65
CA GLY A 261 -12.80 -5.12 8.61
C GLY A 261 -12.83 -4.32 7.31
N LEU A 262 -11.68 -4.17 6.65
CA LEU A 262 -11.52 -3.48 5.36
C LEU A 262 -11.94 -4.34 4.17
N VAL A 263 -11.59 -5.63 4.12
CA VAL A 263 -11.87 -6.48 2.93
C VAL A 263 -13.24 -7.17 2.94
N ALA A 264 -13.94 -7.18 4.09
CA ALA A 264 -15.28 -7.76 4.26
C ALA A 264 -16.43 -6.91 3.65
N THR A 265 -16.23 -6.37 2.44
CA THR A 265 -17.24 -5.56 1.72
C THR A 265 -16.92 -5.52 0.22
N PRO A 266 -17.93 -5.47 -0.69
CA PRO A 266 -17.67 -5.43 -2.13
C PRO A 266 -16.91 -4.17 -2.56
N ASN A 267 -17.11 -3.05 -1.86
CA ASN A 267 -16.47 -1.76 -2.14
C ASN A 267 -14.94 -1.78 -2.00
N CYS A 268 -14.37 -2.68 -1.19
CA CYS A 268 -12.92 -2.91 -1.19
C CYS A 268 -12.56 -3.61 -2.50
N LEU A 269 -11.86 -2.93 -3.39
CA LEU A 269 -11.62 -3.38 -4.77
C LEU A 269 -10.48 -4.39 -4.87
N GLY A 270 -9.43 -4.19 -4.07
CA GLY A 270 -8.23 -5.01 -3.97
C GLY A 270 -7.34 -4.50 -2.83
N VAL A 271 -6.24 -5.22 -2.61
CA VAL A 271 -5.19 -4.87 -1.63
C VAL A 271 -3.83 -5.00 -2.30
N GLU A 272 -2.89 -4.14 -1.95
CA GLU A 272 -1.46 -4.37 -2.18
C GLU A 272 -0.70 -4.42 -0.86
N ILE A 273 0.41 -5.16 -0.83
CA ILE A 273 1.26 -5.36 0.35
C ILE A 273 2.71 -5.04 -0.04
N THR A 274 3.34 -4.11 0.69
CA THR A 274 4.62 -3.47 0.33
C THR A 274 5.67 -3.57 1.45
N VAL A 275 6.92 -3.25 1.11
CA VAL A 275 8.07 -2.93 1.98
C VAL A 275 8.56 -4.01 2.97
N PHE A 276 7.94 -5.19 3.02
CA PHE A 276 8.60 -6.38 3.59
C PHE A 276 9.92 -6.68 2.85
N ASP A 277 11.04 -6.76 3.58
CA ASP A 277 12.35 -7.10 3.00
C ASP A 277 12.90 -8.44 3.54
N PRO A 278 12.91 -9.51 2.71
CA PRO A 278 13.50 -10.80 3.06
C PRO A 278 15.00 -10.80 3.36
N ASP A 279 15.78 -9.79 2.96
CA ASP A 279 17.21 -9.72 3.32
C ASP A 279 17.42 -9.49 4.83
N TYR A 280 16.41 -8.94 5.52
CA TYR A 280 16.36 -8.81 6.97
C TYR A 280 15.65 -10.01 7.65
N ASP A 281 15.12 -10.97 6.90
CA ASP A 281 14.53 -12.23 7.40
C ASP A 281 15.26 -13.49 6.86
N PRO A 282 16.53 -13.72 7.23
CA PRO A 282 17.34 -14.85 6.75
C PRO A 282 16.86 -16.24 7.22
N THR A 283 15.75 -16.31 7.97
CA THR A 283 15.14 -17.58 8.44
C THR A 283 13.73 -17.82 7.90
N GLY A 284 13.12 -16.83 7.21
CA GLY A 284 11.71 -16.88 6.80
C GLY A 284 10.72 -16.81 7.97
N ALA A 285 11.16 -16.39 9.16
CA ALA A 285 10.33 -16.37 10.35
C ALA A 285 9.30 -15.23 10.32
N TYR A 286 9.71 -14.06 9.83
CA TYR A 286 8.82 -12.90 9.65
C TYR A 286 7.92 -13.08 8.43
N ALA A 287 8.42 -13.68 7.35
CA ALA A 287 7.62 -14.10 6.20
C ALA A 287 6.51 -15.08 6.61
N ALA A 288 6.82 -16.08 7.46
CA ALA A 288 5.82 -17.02 7.96
C ALA A 288 4.71 -16.34 8.79
N GLU A 289 5.08 -15.45 9.72
CA GLU A 289 4.13 -14.74 10.59
C GLU A 289 3.29 -13.70 9.82
N LEU A 290 3.90 -13.03 8.82
CA LEU A 290 3.19 -12.14 7.90
C LEU A 290 2.20 -12.92 7.01
N VAL A 291 2.59 -14.08 6.46
CA VAL A 291 1.66 -14.94 5.72
C VAL A 291 0.52 -15.45 6.60
N GLU A 292 0.77 -15.77 7.88
CA GLU A 292 -0.31 -16.10 8.82
C GLU A 292 -1.28 -14.91 8.99
N SER A 293 -0.74 -13.71 9.22
CA SER A 293 -1.52 -12.48 9.43
C SER A 293 -2.33 -12.08 8.19
N LEU A 294 -1.73 -12.16 6.99
CA LEU A 294 -2.40 -11.90 5.72
C LEU A 294 -3.47 -12.95 5.42
N VAL A 295 -3.23 -14.24 5.68
CA VAL A 295 -4.24 -15.28 5.47
C VAL A 295 -5.43 -15.10 6.41
N VAL A 296 -5.22 -14.69 7.66
CA VAL A 296 -6.32 -14.37 8.59
C VAL A 296 -7.05 -13.09 8.16
N GLY A 297 -6.33 -12.02 7.84
CA GLY A 297 -6.89 -10.71 7.49
C GLY A 297 -7.60 -10.66 6.14
N LEU A 298 -7.12 -11.41 5.14
CA LEU A 298 -7.70 -11.46 3.79
C LEU A 298 -8.84 -12.50 3.64
N ALA A 299 -8.98 -13.45 4.57
CA ALA A 299 -10.00 -14.50 4.51
C ALA A 299 -11.44 -13.99 4.23
N PRO A 300 -11.92 -12.85 4.77
CA PRO A 300 -13.25 -12.34 4.45
C PRO A 300 -13.46 -11.94 2.98
N ALA A 301 -12.39 -11.61 2.24
CA ALA A 301 -12.49 -11.16 0.85
C ALA A 301 -13.06 -12.22 -0.09
N ALA A 302 -12.79 -13.51 0.18
CA ALA A 302 -13.33 -14.65 -0.55
C ALA A 302 -14.80 -14.97 -0.19
N GLY A 303 -15.33 -14.38 0.89
CA GLY A 303 -16.74 -14.49 1.31
C GLY A 303 -17.65 -13.39 0.74
N VAL A 304 -17.12 -12.53 -0.14
CA VAL A 304 -17.79 -11.30 -0.62
C VAL A 304 -18.17 -11.46 -2.10
N ALA A 305 -19.27 -10.83 -2.54
CA ALA A 305 -19.62 -10.75 -3.96
C ALA A 305 -18.71 -9.75 -4.70
N PRO A 306 -18.43 -9.92 -6.00
CA PRO A 306 -17.79 -8.87 -6.80
C PRO A 306 -18.60 -7.57 -6.72
N LEU A 307 -17.93 -6.41 -6.85
CA LEU A 307 -18.63 -5.16 -7.10
C LEU A 307 -19.14 -5.17 -8.55
N ASP A 308 -20.44 -4.98 -8.73
CA ASP A 308 -21.03 -4.83 -10.06
C ASP A 308 -20.82 -3.40 -10.54
N TRP A 309 -19.77 -3.21 -11.34
CA TRP A 309 -19.40 -1.93 -11.93
C TRP A 309 -20.38 -1.47 -13.01
N ASP A 310 -21.13 -2.38 -13.63
CA ASP A 310 -22.01 -2.03 -14.74
C ASP A 310 -23.34 -1.47 -14.17
N VAL A 311 -23.77 -1.94 -12.99
CA VAL A 311 -24.80 -1.31 -12.15
C VAL A 311 -24.38 0.09 -11.64
N LEU A 312 -23.08 0.40 -11.60
CA LEU A 312 -22.56 1.73 -11.27
C LEU A 312 -22.40 2.65 -12.51
N THR A 313 -22.69 2.16 -13.73
CA THR A 313 -22.79 3.05 -14.90
C THR A 313 -24.12 3.82 -14.85
N PRO A 314 -24.11 5.15 -15.04
CA PRO A 314 -25.36 5.87 -15.29
C PRO A 314 -25.99 5.34 -16.57
N THR A 315 -27.20 4.75 -16.48
CA THR A 315 -27.96 4.31 -17.65
C THR A 315 -28.52 5.52 -18.39
N VAL A 316 -27.64 6.23 -19.11
CA VAL A 316 -28.02 7.30 -20.05
C VAL A 316 -28.96 6.68 -21.08
N PRO A 317 -30.25 7.06 -21.13
CA PRO A 317 -31.15 6.52 -22.14
C PRO A 317 -30.69 7.06 -23.49
N VAL A 318 -30.21 6.17 -24.37
CA VAL A 318 -29.86 6.55 -25.75
C VAL A 318 -31.07 7.25 -26.35
N PRO A 319 -30.97 8.55 -26.72
CA PRO A 319 -32.12 9.28 -27.24
C PRO A 319 -32.59 8.61 -28.52
N GLN A 320 -33.77 8.00 -28.50
CA GLN A 320 -34.43 7.55 -29.71
C GLN A 320 -34.55 8.78 -30.63
N PRO A 321 -34.14 8.69 -31.91
CA PRO A 321 -34.24 9.83 -32.82
C PRO A 321 -35.71 10.22 -32.89
N ARG A 322 -36.02 11.46 -32.47
CA ARG A 322 -37.39 11.97 -32.56
C ARG A 322 -37.77 12.01 -34.03
N SER A 323 -38.95 11.48 -34.34
CA SER A 323 -39.61 11.72 -35.63
C SER A 323 -39.71 13.23 -35.86
N GLU A 324 -39.48 13.66 -37.09
CA GLU A 324 -39.50 15.07 -37.48
C GLU A 324 -40.89 15.67 -37.24
N GLU A 325 -41.00 16.60 -36.28
CA GLU A 325 -42.21 17.40 -36.05
C GLU A 325 -42.06 18.76 -36.75
N GLU A 326 -43.13 19.22 -37.41
CA GLU A 326 -43.09 20.40 -38.30
C GLU A 326 -42.89 21.73 -37.53
N PRO A 327 -42.23 22.73 -38.16
CA PRO A 327 -41.91 24.00 -37.49
C PRO A 327 -43.15 24.87 -37.23
N VAL A 328 -43.40 25.16 -35.95
CA VAL A 328 -44.44 26.09 -35.51
C VAL A 328 -44.02 27.55 -35.80
N PRO A 329 -44.89 28.39 -36.41
CA PRO A 329 -44.54 29.77 -36.78
C PRO A 329 -44.48 30.73 -35.58
N LEU A 330 -43.54 31.67 -35.63
CA LEU A 330 -43.35 32.72 -34.61
C LEU A 330 -44.35 33.88 -34.77
N ALA A 331 -44.84 34.40 -33.65
CA ALA A 331 -45.64 35.63 -33.57
C ALA A 331 -44.77 36.86 -33.24
N PRO A 332 -45.15 38.09 -33.66
CA PRO A 332 -44.29 39.27 -33.60
C PRO A 332 -44.23 39.95 -32.22
N VAL A 333 -43.12 40.65 -31.96
CA VAL A 333 -42.87 41.46 -30.76
C VAL A 333 -43.30 42.92 -30.98
N ALA A 334 -43.83 43.57 -29.95
CA ALA A 334 -44.18 45.00 -29.92
C ALA A 334 -43.32 45.79 -28.92
N VAL A 335 -43.17 47.12 -29.14
CA VAL A 335 -42.17 47.97 -28.46
C VAL A 335 -42.72 49.35 -28.04
N ALA A 336 -42.47 49.75 -26.79
CA ALA A 336 -42.46 51.11 -26.21
C ALA A 336 -41.66 51.02 -24.87
N ALA A 337 -40.82 51.95 -24.40
CA ALA A 337 -40.91 53.42 -24.23
C ALA A 337 -42.03 53.84 -23.23
N GLU A 338 -41.82 54.68 -22.20
CA GLU A 338 -40.65 55.42 -21.64
C GLU A 338 -40.93 55.72 -20.13
N SER A 339 -40.22 56.51 -19.29
CA SER A 339 -39.19 57.57 -19.41
C SER A 339 -38.24 57.63 -18.17
N ALA A 340 -37.46 58.71 -18.03
CA ALA A 340 -36.65 59.14 -16.86
C ALA A 340 -37.46 60.06 -15.88
N GLN A 341 -37.02 60.66 -14.73
CA GLN A 341 -35.73 60.69 -13.98
C GLN A 341 -35.93 60.92 -12.41
N PRO A 342 -35.24 61.78 -11.59
CA PRO A 342 -34.41 61.38 -10.43
C PRO A 342 -34.80 61.99 -9.03
N GLU A 343 -33.80 62.39 -8.21
CA GLU A 343 -33.81 62.94 -6.80
C GLU A 343 -33.81 61.85 -5.68
N GLY A 344 -33.14 62.01 -4.53
CA GLY A 344 -32.25 63.07 -4.00
C GLY A 344 -31.43 62.60 -2.75
N ASP A 345 -30.57 63.46 -2.17
CA ASP A 345 -29.52 63.12 -1.17
C ASP A 345 -29.91 63.19 0.33
N ASP A 346 -28.98 62.75 1.20
CA ASP A 346 -28.87 62.87 2.69
C ASP A 346 -29.94 62.11 3.54
N ASP A 347 -29.70 61.64 4.77
CA ASP A 347 -28.79 62.05 5.87
C ASP A 347 -28.30 60.83 6.71
N ALA A 348 -27.45 61.05 7.73
CA ALA A 348 -26.81 60.03 8.56
C ALA A 348 -27.61 59.54 9.78
N GLY A 349 -27.28 58.35 10.31
CA GLY A 349 -27.81 57.87 11.60
C GLY A 349 -27.30 56.51 12.08
N GLU A 350 -26.43 56.51 13.10
CA GLU A 350 -26.41 55.43 14.10
C GLU A 350 -27.68 55.54 14.97
N PRO A 351 -28.30 54.43 15.44
CA PRO A 351 -27.83 53.87 16.72
C PRO A 351 -28.01 52.35 16.94
N THR A 352 -27.25 51.86 17.92
CA THR A 352 -27.54 50.76 18.87
C THR A 352 -28.65 49.73 18.57
N GLY A 353 -28.31 48.44 18.61
CA GLY A 353 -29.30 47.37 18.79
C GLY A 353 -28.68 45.99 18.96
N ALA A 354 -28.63 45.47 20.19
CA ALA A 354 -28.24 44.08 20.44
C ALA A 354 -29.44 43.14 20.24
N ALA A 355 -29.23 42.04 19.51
CA ALA A 355 -30.19 40.94 19.40
C ALA A 355 -29.42 39.61 19.52
N GLU A 356 -29.77 38.82 20.53
CA GLU A 356 -29.11 37.54 20.81
C GLU A 356 -29.60 36.44 19.85
N VAL A 357 -28.69 35.58 19.39
CA VAL A 357 -29.03 34.32 18.72
C VAL A 357 -28.47 33.17 19.57
N PRO A 358 -29.30 32.21 20.03
CA PRO A 358 -28.93 31.32 21.12
C PRO A 358 -28.00 30.17 20.69
N THR A 359 -26.76 30.20 21.18
CA THR A 359 -25.82 29.07 21.06
C THR A 359 -26.12 27.97 22.10
N VAL A 360 -26.74 26.86 21.69
CA VAL A 360 -26.97 25.71 22.58
C VAL A 360 -26.59 24.37 21.91
N ASN A 361 -25.32 24.00 22.04
CA ASN A 361 -24.96 22.83 22.84
C ASN A 361 -23.46 22.80 23.14
N ALA A 362 -23.10 22.64 24.41
CA ALA A 362 -21.71 22.65 24.85
C ALA A 362 -21.07 21.27 24.72
N GLN A 363 -19.79 21.22 24.32
CA GLN A 363 -18.97 20.03 24.45
C GLN A 363 -18.75 19.69 25.95
N PRO A 364 -18.77 18.42 26.36
CA PRO A 364 -18.49 18.04 27.75
C PRO A 364 -17.02 18.27 28.10
N SER A 365 -16.78 18.85 29.27
CA SER A 365 -15.42 19.14 29.79
C SER A 365 -14.57 17.86 29.96
N PRO A 366 -13.23 17.89 29.74
CA PRO A 366 -12.37 16.69 29.68
C PRO A 366 -12.33 15.81 30.94
N ALA A 367 -12.87 16.25 32.07
CA ALA A 367 -12.70 15.63 33.39
C ALA A 367 -13.59 14.39 33.66
N LYS A 368 -14.36 13.86 32.69
CA LYS A 368 -15.29 12.73 32.93
C LYS A 368 -15.24 11.54 31.95
N VAL A 369 -14.28 11.49 31.02
CA VAL A 369 -14.04 10.28 30.20
C VAL A 369 -12.89 9.45 30.81
N ALA A 370 -13.12 8.97 32.04
CA ALA A 370 -12.08 8.33 32.87
C ALA A 370 -12.57 7.03 33.57
N ALA A 371 -13.44 6.27 32.91
CA ALA A 371 -13.81 4.91 33.31
C ALA A 371 -14.07 4.06 32.05
N GLN A 372 -13.81 2.75 32.12
CA GLN A 372 -13.97 1.78 31.01
C GLN A 372 -13.02 2.00 29.80
N ARG A 373 -11.71 2.10 30.07
CA ARG A 373 -10.70 1.61 29.11
C ARG A 373 -10.76 0.08 29.05
N SER A 374 -10.54 -0.51 27.88
CA SER A 374 -10.53 -1.98 27.73
C SER A 374 -9.22 -2.58 28.28
N PRO A 375 -9.17 -3.90 28.55
CA PRO A 375 -7.91 -4.57 28.94
C PRO A 375 -6.82 -4.48 27.87
N LEU A 376 -7.20 -4.42 26.58
CA LEU A 376 -6.27 -4.31 25.45
C LEU A 376 -5.53 -2.97 25.44
N ASP A 377 -6.15 -1.90 25.94
CA ASP A 377 -5.63 -0.51 25.99
C ASP A 377 -4.37 -0.35 26.87
N ARG A 378 -3.89 -1.44 27.48
CA ARG A 378 -2.71 -1.51 28.36
C ARG A 378 -1.71 -2.59 27.96
N MET A 379 -2.02 -3.42 26.97
CA MET A 379 -1.16 -4.50 26.51
C MET A 379 -0.06 -3.94 25.61
N SER A 380 1.19 -4.38 25.82
CA SER A 380 2.27 -4.08 24.88
C SER A 380 2.08 -4.86 23.57
N VAL A 381 2.84 -4.48 22.54
CA VAL A 381 2.95 -5.27 21.30
C VAL A 381 3.31 -6.73 21.60
N ALA A 382 4.20 -6.98 22.57
CA ALA A 382 4.58 -8.33 22.96
C ALA A 382 3.40 -9.11 23.58
N ASP A 383 2.60 -8.47 24.45
CA ASP A 383 1.44 -9.10 25.08
C ASP A 383 0.34 -9.45 24.04
N LEU A 384 0.04 -8.52 23.13
CA LEU A 384 -0.95 -8.73 22.07
C LEU A 384 -0.57 -9.89 21.14
N ASN A 385 0.72 -10.02 20.81
CA ASN A 385 1.21 -11.11 19.98
C ASN A 385 1.37 -12.44 20.75
N ALA A 386 1.62 -12.40 22.07
CA ALA A 386 1.59 -13.59 22.90
C ALA A 386 0.17 -14.19 22.98
N ASP A 387 -0.86 -13.37 23.17
CA ASP A 387 -2.26 -13.81 23.17
C ASP A 387 -2.70 -14.33 21.79
N ARG A 388 -2.30 -13.66 20.69
CA ARG A 388 -2.47 -14.17 19.32
C ARG A 388 -1.86 -15.56 19.14
N ALA A 389 -0.61 -15.75 19.57
CA ALA A 389 0.08 -17.03 19.46
C ALA A 389 -0.52 -18.13 20.37
N ALA A 390 -1.18 -17.75 21.47
CA ALA A 390 -1.95 -18.66 22.31
C ALA A 390 -3.30 -19.05 21.66
N LEU A 391 -3.97 -18.12 20.98
CA LEU A 391 -5.21 -18.37 20.24
C LEU A 391 -4.98 -19.24 19.00
N SER A 392 -3.91 -19.01 18.24
CA SER A 392 -3.53 -19.86 17.08
C SER A 392 -3.26 -21.30 17.52
N ARG A 393 -2.43 -21.51 18.58
CA ARG A 393 -2.18 -22.84 19.16
C ARG A 393 -3.46 -23.56 19.61
N ARG A 394 -4.47 -22.83 20.10
CA ARG A 394 -5.79 -23.41 20.45
C ARG A 394 -6.64 -23.81 19.23
N ARG A 395 -6.46 -23.18 18.06
CA ARG A 395 -7.11 -23.60 16.81
C ARG A 395 -6.49 -24.87 16.24
N VAL A 396 -5.17 -25.02 16.33
CA VAL A 396 -4.44 -26.21 15.88
C VAL A 396 -4.65 -27.41 16.83
N GLY A 397 -4.81 -27.16 18.14
CA GLY A 397 -5.02 -28.18 19.18
C GLY A 397 -6.40 -28.86 19.19
N GLY A 398 -7.07 -29.03 18.04
CA GLY A 398 -8.39 -29.64 17.94
C GLY A 398 -8.37 -31.15 18.19
N THR A 399 -8.92 -31.60 19.33
CA THR A 399 -9.05 -33.02 19.67
C THR A 399 -9.75 -33.82 18.56
N PRO A 400 -9.22 -34.98 18.12
CA PRO A 400 -9.88 -35.80 17.10
C PRO A 400 -11.30 -36.21 17.51
N LEU A 401 -12.27 -35.92 16.66
CA LEU A 401 -13.64 -36.44 16.78
C LEU A 401 -13.59 -37.96 16.70
N ARG A 402 -13.82 -38.64 17.83
CA ARG A 402 -13.97 -40.10 17.87
C ARG A 402 -15.06 -40.53 16.88
N ARG A 403 -14.70 -41.35 15.89
CA ARG A 403 -15.69 -42.14 15.16
C ARG A 403 -16.48 -42.97 16.17
N ARG A 404 -17.79 -43.05 16.00
CA ARG A 404 -18.60 -44.09 16.63
C ARG A 404 -18.38 -45.38 15.86
N GLU A 405 -17.86 -46.39 16.53
CA GLU A 405 -17.84 -47.76 16.02
C GLU A 405 -19.23 -48.40 16.19
N ALA A 406 -19.57 -49.31 15.28
CA ALA A 406 -20.73 -50.19 15.40
C ALA A 406 -20.28 -51.58 15.90
N PRO A 407 -21.18 -52.42 16.46
CA PRO A 407 -20.77 -53.65 17.16
C PRO A 407 -20.21 -54.76 16.25
N ASN A 408 -19.39 -55.63 16.85
CA ASN A 408 -18.80 -56.82 16.24
C ASN A 408 -19.84 -57.87 15.81
N GLU A 409 -19.47 -58.69 14.81
CA GLU A 409 -19.75 -60.15 14.81
C GLU A 409 -18.52 -60.96 14.34
N ASP A 410 -18.27 -62.05 15.07
CA ASP A 410 -17.56 -63.31 14.79
C ASP A 410 -16.28 -63.48 13.90
N SER A 411 -15.16 -63.65 14.62
CA SER A 411 -14.52 -64.98 14.86
C SER A 411 -13.37 -65.53 13.98
N THR A 412 -12.65 -66.46 14.63
CA THR A 412 -11.57 -67.34 14.14
C THR A 412 -10.23 -66.69 13.79
N ALA A 413 -9.15 -67.47 13.94
CA ALA A 413 -7.77 -67.00 13.90
C ALA A 413 -6.86 -68.05 13.25
N GLU A 414 -5.77 -67.63 12.61
CA GLU A 414 -4.64 -68.50 12.32
C GLU A 414 -3.30 -67.75 12.35
N LYS A 415 -2.19 -68.47 12.13
CA LYS A 415 -0.88 -68.14 12.72
C LYS A 415 0.03 -67.26 11.85
N GLU A 416 0.86 -66.49 12.56
CA GLU A 416 2.12 -65.90 12.09
C GLU A 416 3.14 -66.99 11.64
N PRO A 417 4.12 -66.66 10.78
CA PRO A 417 5.38 -66.11 11.31
C PRO A 417 5.99 -64.95 10.49
N ALA A 418 6.99 -64.28 11.07
CA ALA A 418 7.55 -63.00 10.61
C ALA A 418 8.97 -63.07 9.98
N THR A 419 9.58 -61.89 9.79
CA THR A 419 10.99 -61.55 9.42
C THR A 419 11.35 -61.49 7.92
N PRO A 420 12.37 -60.69 7.52
CA PRO A 420 12.96 -59.48 8.14
C PRO A 420 13.11 -58.28 7.18
N ALA A 421 13.53 -57.12 7.72
CA ALA A 421 13.99 -55.96 6.95
C ALA A 421 15.48 -56.04 6.57
N PRO A 422 15.94 -55.35 5.49
CA PRO A 422 17.35 -55.20 5.16
C PRO A 422 18.05 -54.11 5.99
N ALA A 423 19.37 -54.19 6.10
CA ALA A 423 20.19 -53.40 7.03
C ALA A 423 21.10 -52.33 6.34
N GLU A 424 21.90 -51.64 7.15
CA GLU A 424 22.80 -50.53 6.79
C GLU A 424 23.84 -50.86 5.69
N ALA A 425 24.31 -49.80 5.01
CA ALA A 425 25.53 -49.84 4.20
C ALA A 425 26.33 -48.52 4.28
N ALA A 426 27.10 -48.32 5.36
CA ALA A 426 28.04 -47.21 5.48
C ALA A 426 29.42 -47.56 4.90
N LYS A 427 29.99 -46.72 4.01
CA LYS A 427 31.41 -46.83 3.57
C LYS A 427 32.03 -45.53 3.01
N ARG A 428 32.69 -44.81 3.92
CA ARG A 428 33.95 -44.03 3.82
C ARG A 428 34.36 -43.37 2.47
N SER A 429 34.63 -42.07 2.57
CA SER A 429 35.46 -41.27 1.64
C SER A 429 36.97 -41.61 1.74
N PRO A 430 37.74 -41.44 0.65
CA PRO A 430 39.19 -41.28 0.67
C PRO A 430 39.67 -39.85 0.32
N LEU A 431 40.60 -39.33 1.14
CA LEU A 431 41.81 -38.54 0.81
C LEU A 431 41.77 -37.66 -0.46
N ALA A 432 41.89 -36.32 -0.40
CA ALA A 432 42.97 -35.52 0.18
C ALA A 432 44.38 -35.89 -0.35
N GLY A 433 44.85 -35.19 -1.39
CA GLY A 433 46.25 -35.30 -1.83
C GLY A 433 46.55 -34.92 -3.29
N LEU A 434 46.60 -33.62 -3.61
CA LEU A 434 47.46 -33.14 -4.70
C LEU A 434 47.88 -31.67 -4.50
N ALA A 435 49.00 -31.50 -3.82
CA ALA A 435 49.77 -30.25 -3.80
C ALA A 435 51.24 -30.60 -4.11
N GLU A 436 51.98 -29.63 -4.65
CA GLU A 436 53.41 -29.71 -4.98
C GLU A 436 53.80 -30.71 -6.10
N GLN A 437 54.02 -30.19 -7.32
CA GLN A 437 55.34 -30.20 -7.99
C GLN A 437 55.30 -29.57 -9.39
N VAL A 438 55.50 -28.25 -9.47
CA VAL A 438 56.36 -27.62 -10.51
C VAL A 438 57.11 -26.45 -9.87
N ARG A 439 58.43 -26.56 -9.73
CA ARG A 439 59.34 -25.43 -9.45
C ARG A 439 60.57 -25.56 -10.34
N ALA A 440 60.71 -24.71 -11.36
CA ALA A 440 61.99 -24.39 -12.00
C ALA A 440 61.82 -23.14 -12.90
N ALA A 441 62.80 -22.22 -12.84
CA ALA A 441 62.88 -20.96 -13.59
C ALA A 441 61.72 -19.94 -13.38
N GLY A 442 61.97 -18.66 -13.15
CA GLY A 442 63.26 -17.97 -12.98
C GLY A 442 63.10 -16.60 -12.32
N SER A 443 64.17 -16.10 -11.72
CA SER A 443 64.21 -14.84 -10.97
C SER A 443 64.18 -13.59 -11.87
N GLY A 444 63.42 -12.57 -11.46
CA GLY A 444 63.40 -11.23 -12.06
C GLY A 444 63.14 -10.18 -10.97
N GLN A 445 63.87 -9.06 -10.98
CA GLN A 445 63.90 -8.10 -9.88
C GLN A 445 62.79 -7.05 -9.94
N VAL A 446 62.38 -6.57 -8.75
CA VAL A 446 61.66 -5.30 -8.58
C VAL A 446 62.67 -4.15 -8.48
N PRO A 447 62.50 -3.05 -9.24
CA PRO A 447 63.10 -1.75 -8.92
C PRO A 447 62.09 -0.79 -8.27
N ALA A 448 62.59 0.21 -7.53
CA ALA A 448 61.79 1.15 -6.76
C ALA A 448 61.42 2.45 -7.52
N SER A 449 60.63 3.30 -6.87
CA SER A 449 59.98 4.50 -7.40
C SER A 449 60.89 5.72 -7.63
N ARG A 450 60.48 6.59 -8.58
CA ARG A 450 60.53 8.07 -8.45
C ARG A 450 59.64 8.77 -9.51
N PRO A 451 59.13 10.00 -9.26
CA PRO A 451 58.16 10.69 -10.11
C PRO A 451 58.76 11.84 -10.95
N PRO A 452 58.03 12.25 -12.01
CA PRO A 452 57.80 13.67 -12.35
C PRO A 452 56.31 13.94 -12.70
N ALA A 453 55.81 15.17 -12.89
CA ALA A 453 56.15 16.51 -12.39
C ALA A 453 54.96 17.46 -12.69
N ASP A 454 54.86 18.60 -11.99
CA ASP A 454 53.88 19.66 -12.26
C ASP A 454 54.26 20.52 -13.50
N PRO A 455 53.29 20.91 -14.34
CA PRO A 455 53.39 22.10 -15.17
C PRO A 455 52.19 23.05 -14.94
N SER A 456 52.37 23.99 -14.02
CA SER A 456 51.44 25.10 -13.81
C SER A 456 51.44 26.08 -15.00
N ALA A 457 50.30 26.23 -15.69
CA ALA A 457 50.13 27.16 -16.82
C ALA A 457 48.68 27.68 -16.92
N THR A 458 48.36 28.71 -16.13
CA THR A 458 47.07 29.43 -16.20
C THR A 458 47.01 30.37 -17.40
N HIS A 459 46.30 29.98 -18.46
CA HIS A 459 46.05 30.87 -19.61
C HIS A 459 44.71 31.59 -19.46
N VAL A 460 44.74 32.92 -19.44
CA VAL A 460 43.54 33.77 -19.42
C VAL A 460 43.05 33.99 -20.87
N PRO A 461 41.73 33.90 -21.15
CA PRO A 461 41.14 34.38 -22.40
C PRO A 461 40.79 35.88 -22.32
N PRO A 462 40.94 36.65 -23.41
CA PRO A 462 40.43 38.02 -23.47
C PRO A 462 38.90 38.02 -23.64
N ALA A 463 38.25 39.08 -23.18
CA ALA A 463 36.85 39.35 -23.49
C ALA A 463 36.72 40.10 -24.83
N GLU A 464 35.72 39.75 -25.63
CA GLU A 464 35.31 40.54 -26.79
C GLU A 464 34.18 41.51 -26.41
N THR A 465 34.25 42.74 -26.92
CA THR A 465 33.19 43.75 -26.81
C THR A 465 33.09 44.54 -28.12
N ALA A 466 32.28 44.06 -29.04
CA ALA A 466 31.75 44.79 -30.21
C ALA A 466 30.52 44.06 -30.76
#